data_AF-A0A0G0ZIS4-F1
#
_entry.id   AF-A0A0G0ZIS4-F1
#
_cell.length_a   1.000
_cell.length_b   1.000
_cell.length_c   1.000
_cell.angle_alpha   90.00
_cell.angle_beta   90.00
_cell.angle_gamma   90.00
#
_symmetry.space_group_name_H-M   'P 1'
#
loop_
_entity.id
_entity.type
_entity.pdbx_description
1 polymer ?
#
loop_
_entity_poly.entity_id
_entity_poly.type
_entity_poly.pdbx_seq_one_letter_code
_entity_poly.pdbx_strand_id
1 'polypeptide(L)'
;MLKNDFVRRLREVFQRFLGLKNKETEAEIKGSFFRPILFLFPNILKESISSDDDINDWQKDYLSKNKNIEKYLFDGCEALQIIGISYSKYKRELARYSDGELNQKTGKIVGRNFEIEARLALRRTLELFVESWHFKEIKSDKEKMLRHFFLVKNLKAFYSRKNNAEKFCDMKLEFDTNVISEIRTELCDLNVQNPFYLANGKDFNKDGEVKDLTKSFYKLFEEAIPQIAAAPHVIVGESYQLYAETSEVIHGYSGGPNFNLQNYHQEILAIYTRAAVLASNILKHLVIIGEGIIKNNDIREAIDGLRTDSLPQNLSLGVGDKVMVLKQVRAEVTEISVSKCGCKKYKVKYDDKRGDWNWSFGREWFLLKDLTKVSD
;
A
#
# COMPACT_ATOMS: atom_id res chain seq x y z
N MET A 1 0.21 -26.38 20.82
CA MET A 1 -0.88 -25.83 21.66
C MET A 1 -0.69 -24.35 22.06
N LEU A 2 0.52 -23.78 21.95
CA LEU A 2 0.82 -22.36 22.27
C LEU A 2 0.43 -21.33 21.19
N LYS A 3 0.42 -21.71 19.89
CA LYS A 3 0.05 -20.84 18.75
C LYS A 3 -1.35 -20.20 18.85
N ASN A 4 -2.32 -20.92 19.41
CA ASN A 4 -3.68 -20.42 19.52
C ASN A 4 -3.85 -19.42 20.67
N ASP A 5 -2.98 -19.47 21.69
CA ASP A 5 -3.21 -18.74 22.93
C ASP A 5 -2.74 -17.28 22.84
N PHE A 6 -1.64 -17.01 22.14
CA PHE A 6 -1.18 -15.64 21.89
C PHE A 6 -2.12 -14.87 20.94
N VAL A 7 -2.51 -15.49 19.83
CA VAL A 7 -3.47 -14.90 18.88
C VAL A 7 -4.84 -14.70 19.52
N ARG A 8 -5.28 -15.64 20.39
CA ARG A 8 -6.51 -15.48 21.19
C ARG A 8 -6.39 -14.35 22.20
N ARG A 9 -5.27 -14.22 22.91
CA ARG A 9 -5.05 -13.12 23.89
C ARG A 9 -5.01 -11.76 23.19
N LEU A 10 -4.32 -11.64 22.05
CA LEU A 10 -4.38 -10.45 21.20
C LEU A 10 -5.83 -10.18 20.80
N ARG A 11 -6.59 -11.19 20.35
CA ARG A 11 -8.01 -11.04 20.00
C ARG A 11 -8.86 -10.52 21.16
N GLU A 12 -8.69 -11.06 22.35
CA GLU A 12 -9.43 -10.68 23.56
C GLU A 12 -9.09 -9.26 24.03
N VAL A 13 -7.80 -8.88 24.01
CA VAL A 13 -7.34 -7.53 24.32
C VAL A 13 -7.94 -6.51 23.34
N PHE A 14 -8.02 -6.85 22.05
CA PHE A 14 -8.58 -5.98 21.02
C PHE A 14 -10.10 -5.83 21.09
N GLN A 15 -10.83 -6.91 21.38
CA GLN A 15 -12.27 -6.84 21.60
C GLN A 15 -12.60 -5.90 22.79
N ARG A 16 -11.75 -5.90 23.82
CA ARG A 16 -11.82 -4.94 24.93
C ARG A 16 -11.46 -3.51 24.51
N PHE A 17 -10.37 -3.31 23.76
CA PHE A 17 -9.90 -1.97 23.34
C PHE A 17 -10.83 -1.28 22.35
N LEU A 18 -11.49 -2.03 21.46
CA LEU A 18 -12.36 -1.49 20.40
C LEU A 18 -13.82 -1.30 20.85
N GLY A 19 -14.18 -1.69 22.09
CA GLY A 19 -15.54 -1.53 22.61
C GLY A 19 -16.62 -2.27 21.81
N LEU A 20 -16.24 -3.35 21.11
CA LEU A 20 -17.17 -4.15 20.30
C LEU A 20 -18.13 -4.90 21.24
N LYS A 21 -19.36 -4.39 21.38
CA LYS A 21 -20.44 -5.12 22.08
C LYS A 21 -20.86 -6.34 21.26
N ASN A 22 -21.22 -7.43 21.94
CA ASN A 22 -21.58 -8.76 21.43
C ASN A 22 -22.78 -8.85 20.45
N LYS A 23 -22.89 -7.98 19.45
CA LYS A 23 -23.95 -8.00 18.43
C LYS A 23 -23.46 -7.67 17.01
N GLU A 24 -22.20 -7.97 16.69
CA GLU A 24 -21.73 -8.00 15.29
C GLU A 24 -21.72 -9.46 14.80
N THR A 25 -22.16 -9.71 13.57
CA THR A 25 -22.10 -11.06 12.96
C THR A 25 -20.65 -11.51 12.75
N GLU A 26 -20.39 -12.81 12.69
CA GLU A 26 -19.02 -13.36 12.58
C GLU A 26 -18.25 -12.84 11.33
N ALA A 27 -18.97 -12.45 10.28
CA ALA A 27 -18.43 -11.79 9.08
C ALA A 27 -18.07 -10.30 9.31
N GLU A 28 -18.88 -9.57 10.06
CA GLU A 28 -18.59 -8.19 10.49
C GLU A 28 -17.41 -8.15 11.46
N ILE A 29 -17.37 -9.10 12.41
CA ILE A 29 -16.23 -9.28 13.33
C ILE A 29 -14.96 -9.56 12.52
N LYS A 30 -14.98 -10.44 11.50
CA LYS A 30 -13.77 -10.68 10.68
C LYS A 30 -13.29 -9.44 9.92
N GLY A 31 -14.19 -8.58 9.45
CA GLY A 31 -13.82 -7.33 8.74
C GLY A 31 -13.49 -6.13 9.64
N SER A 32 -14.10 -6.01 10.82
CA SER A 32 -13.88 -4.94 11.80
C SER A 32 -12.65 -5.19 12.68
N PHE A 33 -12.31 -6.47 12.90
CA PHE A 33 -11.16 -6.93 13.68
C PHE A 33 -9.85 -6.98 12.89
N PHE A 34 -9.91 -7.27 11.58
CA PHE A 34 -8.74 -7.53 10.75
C PHE A 34 -7.84 -6.29 10.54
N ARG A 35 -8.43 -5.13 10.26
CA ARG A 35 -7.67 -3.91 9.94
C ARG A 35 -6.95 -3.32 11.17
N PRO A 36 -7.59 -3.16 12.35
CA PRO A 36 -6.92 -2.61 13.53
C PRO A 36 -5.71 -3.42 13.98
N ILE A 37 -5.77 -4.76 13.88
CA ILE A 37 -4.67 -5.64 14.30
C ILE A 37 -3.45 -5.50 13.42
N LEU A 38 -3.67 -5.47 12.10
CA LEU A 38 -2.59 -5.29 11.14
C LEU A 38 -1.92 -3.91 11.23
N PHE A 39 -2.64 -2.90 11.73
CA PHE A 39 -2.07 -1.59 11.99
C PHE A 39 -1.34 -1.49 13.33
N LEU A 40 -1.44 -2.50 14.20
CA LEU A 40 -0.72 -2.56 15.48
C LEU A 40 0.50 -3.49 15.45
N PHE A 41 0.49 -4.52 14.59
CA PHE A 41 1.68 -5.34 14.35
C PHE A 41 2.95 -4.56 13.98
N PRO A 42 2.90 -3.44 13.21
CA PRO A 42 4.07 -2.61 12.95
C PRO A 42 4.73 -2.08 14.23
N ASN A 43 3.95 -1.68 15.25
CA ASN A 43 4.50 -1.20 16.52
C ASN A 43 5.18 -2.35 17.28
N ILE A 44 4.51 -3.51 17.35
CA ILE A 44 5.03 -4.70 18.00
C ILE A 44 6.33 -5.17 17.33
N LEU A 45 6.37 -5.18 15.99
CA LEU A 45 7.57 -5.54 15.24
C LEU A 45 8.69 -4.53 15.48
N LYS A 46 8.39 -3.24 15.47
CA LYS A 46 9.35 -2.15 15.72
C LYS A 46 9.99 -2.24 17.10
N GLU A 47 9.22 -2.60 18.14
CA GLU A 47 9.71 -2.84 19.51
C GLU A 47 10.62 -4.09 19.62
N SER A 48 10.62 -4.96 18.61
CA SER A 48 11.37 -6.23 18.63
C SER A 48 12.71 -6.21 17.87
N ILE A 49 13.08 -5.06 17.31
CA ILE A 49 14.33 -4.85 16.55
C ILE A 49 15.51 -4.68 17.53
N SER A 50 16.70 -5.13 17.13
CA SER A 50 17.83 -5.46 18.01
C SER A 50 18.51 -4.31 18.79
N SER A 51 18.23 -3.01 18.58
CA SER A 51 19.07 -1.97 19.19
C SER A 51 18.42 -1.12 20.28
N ASP A 52 19.14 -1.00 21.39
CA ASP A 52 18.95 -0.02 22.47
C ASP A 52 19.45 1.40 22.09
N ASP A 53 19.86 1.62 20.83
CA ASP A 53 20.31 2.94 20.34
C ASP A 53 19.11 3.84 20.01
N ASP A 54 19.28 5.15 20.20
CA ASP A 54 18.24 6.14 19.91
C ASP A 54 17.99 6.18 18.39
N ILE A 55 16.96 5.46 17.96
CA ILE A 55 16.40 5.42 16.60
C ILE A 55 16.30 6.82 15.95
N ASN A 56 16.13 7.87 16.77
CA ASN A 56 16.09 9.26 16.33
C ASN A 56 17.40 9.73 15.66
N ASP A 57 18.53 9.10 15.95
CA ASP A 57 19.83 9.41 15.35
C ASP A 57 19.98 8.80 13.94
N TRP A 58 19.35 7.65 13.67
CA TRP A 58 19.41 7.00 12.35
C TRP A 58 18.68 7.76 11.24
N GLN A 59 17.63 8.53 11.60
CA GLN A 59 16.88 9.35 10.66
C GLN A 59 17.72 10.54 10.14
N LYS A 60 18.73 10.97 10.88
CA LYS A 60 19.58 12.12 10.55
C LYS A 60 20.85 11.72 9.79
N ASP A 61 21.26 10.46 9.86
CA ASP A 61 22.52 10.00 9.28
C ASP A 61 22.31 9.34 7.91
N TYR A 62 22.37 10.16 6.85
CA TYR A 62 22.38 9.69 5.45
C TYR A 62 23.68 8.92 5.11
N LEU A 63 24.72 9.05 5.94
CA LEU A 63 25.99 8.33 5.80
C LEU A 63 26.11 7.10 6.71
N SER A 64 25.10 6.79 7.51
CA SER A 64 25.17 5.67 8.45
C SER A 64 25.49 4.36 7.73
N LYS A 65 26.65 3.78 8.05
CA LYS A 65 27.16 2.57 7.38
C LYS A 65 26.58 1.29 7.98
N ASN A 66 25.91 1.37 9.12
CA ASN A 66 25.48 0.22 9.91
C ASN A 66 23.96 0.16 10.02
N LYS A 67 23.43 -1.04 10.31
CA LYS A 67 22.03 -1.28 10.69
C LYS A 67 21.01 -0.85 9.62
N ASN A 68 21.38 -0.94 8.35
CA ASN A 68 20.51 -0.63 7.22
C ASN A 68 19.29 -1.55 7.17
N ILE A 69 19.43 -2.82 7.54
CA ILE A 69 18.28 -3.71 7.72
C ILE A 69 17.35 -3.18 8.82
N GLU A 70 17.86 -2.85 10.01
CA GLU A 70 17.05 -2.31 11.12
C GLU A 70 16.31 -1.03 10.72
N LYS A 71 17.02 -0.10 10.06
CA LYS A 71 16.45 1.13 9.51
C LYS A 71 15.33 0.86 8.52
N TYR A 72 15.53 -0.10 7.61
CA TYR A 72 14.51 -0.48 6.64
C TYR A 72 13.26 -1.07 7.30
N LEU A 73 13.44 -1.95 8.30
CA LEU A 73 12.33 -2.50 9.08
C LEU A 73 11.57 -1.39 9.79
N PHE A 74 12.29 -0.44 10.40
CA PHE A 74 11.71 0.69 11.10
C PHE A 74 10.88 1.59 10.17
N ASP A 75 11.47 2.05 9.06
CA ASP A 75 10.81 2.91 8.06
C ASP A 75 9.57 2.21 7.46
N GLY A 76 9.69 0.90 7.21
CA GLY A 76 8.57 0.07 6.77
C GLY A 76 7.44 0.02 7.79
N CYS A 77 7.76 -0.17 9.07
CA CYS A 77 6.76 -0.18 10.15
C CYS A 77 6.11 1.20 10.34
N GLU A 78 6.88 2.28 10.29
CA GLU A 78 6.36 3.64 10.40
C GLU A 78 5.39 3.99 9.27
N ALA A 79 5.73 3.60 8.03
CA ALA A 79 4.83 3.79 6.89
C ALA A 79 3.49 3.06 7.10
N LEU A 80 3.50 1.82 7.63
CA LEU A 80 2.27 1.07 7.95
C LEU A 80 1.49 1.67 9.12
N GLN A 81 2.19 2.21 10.12
CA GLN A 81 1.57 2.90 11.25
C GLN A 81 0.80 4.15 10.80
N ILE A 82 1.39 4.96 9.89
CA ILE A 82 0.71 6.14 9.32
C ILE A 82 -0.60 5.76 8.62
N ILE A 83 -0.60 4.66 7.86
CA ILE A 83 -1.82 4.14 7.21
C ILE A 83 -2.87 3.75 8.27
N GLY A 84 -2.45 3.14 9.37
CA GLY A 84 -3.33 2.79 10.49
C GLY A 84 -3.92 3.98 11.24
N ILE A 85 -3.13 5.04 11.42
CA ILE A 85 -3.58 6.31 11.99
C ILE A 85 -4.62 6.94 11.06
N SER A 86 -4.36 6.97 9.76
CA SER A 86 -5.29 7.48 8.74
C SER A 86 -6.63 6.72 8.75
N TYR A 87 -6.59 5.39 8.82
CA TYR A 87 -7.79 4.58 8.99
C TYR A 87 -8.56 4.89 10.29
N SER A 88 -7.83 5.08 11.39
CA SER A 88 -8.43 5.41 12.69
C SER A 88 -9.10 6.78 12.67
N LYS A 89 -8.48 7.77 12.00
CA LYS A 89 -9.05 9.10 11.76
C LYS A 89 -10.34 8.99 10.95
N TYR A 90 -10.35 8.22 9.86
CA TYR A 90 -11.55 7.92 9.09
C TYR A 90 -12.69 7.36 9.98
N LYS A 91 -12.39 6.37 10.83
CA LYS A 91 -13.39 5.75 11.71
C LYS A 91 -13.91 6.69 12.80
N ARG A 92 -13.09 7.61 13.30
CA ARG A 92 -13.45 8.50 14.42
C ARG A 92 -14.11 9.80 13.96
N GLU A 93 -13.65 10.37 12.86
CA GLU A 93 -14.02 11.71 12.42
C GLU A 93 -15.01 11.67 11.27
N LEU A 94 -14.73 10.86 10.24
CA LEU A 94 -15.52 10.88 9.02
C LEU A 94 -16.75 9.97 9.07
N ALA A 95 -16.69 8.86 9.80
CA ALA A 95 -17.82 7.94 9.97
C ALA A 95 -19.04 8.57 10.69
N ARG A 96 -18.93 9.83 11.15
CA ARG A 96 -20.02 10.60 11.76
C ARG A 96 -20.94 11.25 10.72
N TYR A 97 -20.48 11.42 9.49
CA TYR A 97 -21.27 11.99 8.40
C TYR A 97 -21.99 10.88 7.66
N SER A 98 -23.23 11.15 7.22
CA SER A 98 -23.91 10.28 6.26
C SER A 98 -23.34 10.46 4.85
N ASP A 99 -23.48 9.45 3.99
CA ASP A 99 -23.12 9.58 2.58
C ASP A 99 -23.83 10.79 1.94
N GLY A 100 -25.10 11.06 2.31
CA GLY A 100 -25.85 12.22 1.83
C GLY A 100 -25.20 13.57 2.18
N GLU A 101 -24.69 13.73 3.40
CA GLU A 101 -23.96 14.93 3.82
C GLU A 101 -22.62 15.06 3.11
N LEU A 102 -21.89 13.95 2.94
CA LEU A 102 -20.64 13.92 2.19
C LEU A 102 -20.82 14.23 0.69
N ASN A 103 -22.05 14.29 0.20
CA ASN A 103 -22.36 14.56 -1.20
C ASN A 103 -22.77 16.01 -1.47
N GLN A 104 -22.85 16.84 -0.42
CA GLN A 104 -23.38 18.19 -0.51
C GLN A 104 -22.49 19.20 0.21
N LYS A 105 -22.46 20.43 -0.32
CA LYS A 105 -21.82 21.60 0.31
C LYS A 105 -20.42 21.28 0.85
N THR A 106 -20.17 21.58 2.12
CA THR A 106 -18.91 21.37 2.83
C THR A 106 -18.57 19.89 3.03
N GLY A 107 -19.57 19.02 3.17
CA GLY A 107 -19.33 17.58 3.34
C GLY A 107 -18.64 16.94 2.13
N LYS A 108 -18.88 17.47 0.92
CA LYS A 108 -18.16 17.07 -0.31
C LYS A 108 -16.66 17.34 -0.23
N ILE A 109 -16.27 18.47 0.34
CA ILE A 109 -14.85 18.82 0.52
C ILE A 109 -14.21 17.89 1.54
N VAL A 110 -14.90 17.66 2.67
CA VAL A 110 -14.43 16.75 3.73
C VAL A 110 -14.26 15.32 3.19
N GLY A 111 -15.26 14.78 2.51
CA GLY A 111 -15.18 13.46 1.87
C GLY A 111 -14.03 13.37 0.86
N ARG A 112 -13.86 14.39 0.00
CA ARG A 112 -12.77 14.38 -0.98
C ARG A 112 -11.37 14.35 -0.34
N ASN A 113 -11.16 15.05 0.77
CA ASN A 113 -9.87 15.05 1.46
C ASN A 113 -9.53 13.65 2.02
N PHE A 114 -10.49 12.99 2.67
CA PHE A 114 -10.28 11.64 3.19
C PHE A 114 -10.13 10.59 2.09
N GLU A 115 -10.76 10.81 0.93
CA GLU A 115 -10.54 9.95 -0.25
C GLU A 115 -9.09 10.05 -0.71
N ILE A 116 -8.58 11.28 -0.88
CA ILE A 116 -7.19 11.53 -1.27
C ILE A 116 -6.25 10.87 -0.26
N GLU A 117 -6.50 11.05 1.04
CA GLU A 117 -5.72 10.44 2.11
C GLU A 117 -5.69 8.89 1.98
N ALA A 118 -6.86 8.26 1.80
CA ALA A 118 -6.96 6.81 1.66
C ALA A 118 -6.28 6.28 0.39
N ARG A 119 -6.40 6.98 -0.75
CA ARG A 119 -5.74 6.61 -2.01
C ARG A 119 -4.22 6.75 -1.90
N LEU A 120 -3.72 7.83 -1.30
CA LEU A 120 -2.29 8.02 -1.06
C LEU A 120 -1.73 6.95 -0.11
N ALA A 121 -2.48 6.59 0.93
CA ALA A 121 -2.13 5.50 1.84
C ALA A 121 -2.02 4.15 1.11
N LEU A 122 -3.02 3.79 0.28
CA LEU A 122 -2.97 2.56 -0.52
C LEU A 122 -1.80 2.56 -1.50
N ARG A 123 -1.56 3.69 -2.18
CA ARG A 123 -0.41 3.86 -3.07
C ARG A 123 0.90 3.58 -2.34
N ARG A 124 1.12 4.23 -1.19
CA ARG A 124 2.35 4.03 -0.41
C ARG A 124 2.50 2.58 0.05
N THR A 125 1.40 1.95 0.44
CA THR A 125 1.38 0.52 0.82
C THR A 125 1.80 -0.37 -0.35
N LEU A 126 1.29 -0.09 -1.56
CA LEU A 126 1.61 -0.87 -2.75
C LEU A 126 3.08 -0.71 -3.16
N GLU A 127 3.61 0.52 -3.13
CA GLU A 127 5.03 0.79 -3.36
C GLU A 127 5.92 0.01 -2.38
N LEU A 128 5.59 0.05 -1.08
CA LEU A 128 6.33 -0.68 -0.04
C LEU A 128 6.19 -2.20 -0.18
N PHE A 129 5.04 -2.70 -0.63
CA PHE A 129 4.85 -4.12 -0.90
C PHE A 129 5.79 -4.61 -2.02
N VAL A 130 5.85 -3.89 -3.14
CA VAL A 130 6.75 -4.24 -4.25
C VAL A 130 8.21 -4.12 -3.81
N GLU A 131 8.55 -3.05 -3.09
CA GLU A 131 9.90 -2.83 -2.55
C GLU A 131 10.33 -3.95 -1.60
N SER A 132 9.54 -4.24 -0.57
CA SER A 132 9.83 -5.33 0.36
C SER A 132 9.87 -6.69 -0.31
N TRP A 133 9.08 -6.92 -1.37
CA TRP A 133 9.15 -8.15 -2.15
C TRP A 133 10.52 -8.33 -2.80
N HIS A 134 11.05 -7.31 -3.49
CA HIS A 134 12.39 -7.39 -4.10
C HIS A 134 13.47 -7.60 -3.05
N PHE A 135 13.36 -6.96 -1.87
CA PHE A 135 14.33 -7.14 -0.79
C PHE A 135 14.33 -8.52 -0.15
N LYS A 136 13.18 -9.16 0.03
CA LYS A 136 13.15 -10.52 0.61
C LYS A 136 13.76 -11.59 -0.32
N GLU A 137 13.79 -11.32 -1.63
CA GLU A 137 14.38 -12.24 -2.60
C GLU A 137 15.90 -12.19 -2.63
N ILE A 138 16.51 -11.12 -2.11
CA ILE A 138 17.96 -11.00 -1.97
C ILE A 138 18.46 -12.02 -0.93
N LYS A 139 19.34 -12.94 -1.34
CA LYS A 139 19.89 -13.99 -0.46
C LYS A 139 21.29 -13.68 0.09
N SER A 140 22.05 -12.80 -0.56
CA SER A 140 23.41 -12.39 -0.15
C SER A 140 23.54 -10.87 -0.10
N ASP A 141 24.45 -10.37 0.73
CA ASP A 141 24.79 -8.93 0.83
C ASP A 141 23.61 -7.97 1.10
N LYS A 142 22.53 -8.44 1.76
CA LYS A 142 21.33 -7.64 2.06
C LYS A 142 21.64 -6.28 2.66
N GLU A 143 22.53 -6.24 3.65
CA GLU A 143 22.95 -5.02 4.33
C GLU A 143 23.59 -4.01 3.36
N LYS A 144 24.51 -4.49 2.50
CA LYS A 144 25.18 -3.67 1.49
C LYS A 144 24.20 -3.20 0.41
N MET A 145 23.25 -4.05 0.00
CA MET A 145 22.19 -3.68 -0.94
C MET A 145 21.25 -2.62 -0.37
N LEU A 146 20.85 -2.74 0.89
CA LEU A 146 20.01 -1.73 1.57
C LEU A 146 20.77 -0.42 1.79
N ARG A 147 22.05 -0.48 2.14
CA ARG A 147 22.92 0.70 2.21
C ARG A 147 22.97 1.43 0.88
N HIS A 148 23.26 0.70 -0.20
CA HIS A 148 23.26 1.25 -1.56
C HIS A 148 21.89 1.86 -1.91
N PHE A 149 20.80 1.18 -1.54
CA PHE A 149 19.44 1.67 -1.68
C PHE A 149 19.19 3.02 -1.02
N PHE A 150 19.54 3.15 0.27
CA PHE A 150 19.40 4.40 0.99
C PHE A 150 20.23 5.52 0.39
N LEU A 151 21.48 5.26 -0.01
CA LEU A 151 22.35 6.26 -0.61
C LEU A 151 21.77 6.81 -1.90
N VAL A 152 21.29 5.97 -2.82
CA VAL A 152 20.68 6.47 -4.07
C VAL A 152 19.36 7.21 -3.81
N LYS A 153 18.51 6.73 -2.88
CA LYS A 153 17.28 7.46 -2.50
C LYS A 153 17.61 8.86 -1.97
N ASN A 154 18.63 8.97 -1.11
CA ASN A 154 19.09 10.26 -0.58
C ASN A 154 19.70 11.13 -1.69
N LEU A 155 20.56 10.58 -2.54
CA LEU A 155 21.15 11.30 -3.68
C LEU A 155 20.07 11.96 -4.53
N LYS A 156 19.01 11.22 -4.89
CA LYS A 156 17.88 11.77 -5.65
C LYS A 156 17.16 12.89 -4.91
N ALA A 157 16.95 12.75 -3.60
CA ALA A 157 16.26 13.74 -2.78
C ALA A 157 17.06 15.05 -2.67
N PHE A 158 18.34 14.98 -2.28
CA PHE A 158 19.21 16.15 -2.18
C PHE A 158 19.43 16.82 -3.54
N TYR A 159 19.60 16.03 -4.60
CA TYR A 159 19.74 16.57 -5.96
C TYR A 159 18.47 17.32 -6.41
N SER A 160 17.30 16.76 -6.17
CA SER A 160 16.02 17.40 -6.51
C SER A 160 15.81 18.69 -5.71
N ARG A 161 16.16 18.69 -4.42
CA ARG A 161 16.10 19.89 -3.56
C ARG A 161 17.03 20.99 -4.04
N LYS A 162 18.30 20.65 -4.34
CA LYS A 162 19.28 21.58 -4.91
C LYS A 162 18.79 22.21 -6.21
N ASN A 163 18.31 21.40 -7.16
CA ASN A 163 17.83 21.89 -8.45
C ASN A 163 16.59 22.79 -8.29
N ASN A 164 15.67 22.44 -7.39
CA ASN A 164 14.54 23.31 -7.07
C ASN A 164 15.00 24.63 -6.44
N ALA A 165 15.95 24.60 -5.52
CA ALA A 165 16.50 25.81 -4.92
C ALA A 165 17.14 26.71 -5.98
N GLU A 166 17.95 26.17 -6.90
CA GLU A 166 18.53 26.95 -8.00
C GLU A 166 17.47 27.59 -8.92
N LYS A 167 16.29 26.97 -9.03
CA LYS A 167 15.18 27.47 -9.84
C LYS A 167 14.30 28.51 -9.13
N PHE A 168 14.13 28.37 -7.82
CA PHE A 168 13.14 29.13 -7.04
C PHE A 168 13.74 30.03 -5.97
N CYS A 169 15.05 29.97 -5.73
CA CYS A 169 15.77 30.71 -4.71
C CYS A 169 17.09 31.25 -5.26
N ASP A 170 17.50 32.45 -4.85
CA ASP A 170 18.77 33.06 -5.28
C ASP A 170 19.98 32.56 -4.48
N MET A 171 19.80 31.54 -3.64
CA MET A 171 20.84 31.02 -2.74
C MET A 171 21.22 29.59 -3.13
N LYS A 172 22.54 29.36 -3.22
CA LYS A 172 23.09 28.01 -3.38
C LYS A 172 22.99 27.25 -2.06
N LEU A 173 22.50 26.01 -2.13
CA LEU A 173 22.51 25.09 -1.00
C LEU A 173 23.88 24.38 -0.94
N GLU A 174 24.87 25.01 -0.28
CA GLU A 174 26.22 24.45 -0.11
C GLU A 174 26.19 23.11 0.65
N PHE A 175 25.35 23.02 1.68
CA PHE A 175 25.12 21.77 2.41
C PHE A 175 24.73 20.63 1.46
N ASP A 176 23.72 20.82 0.61
CA ASP A 176 23.28 19.79 -0.35
C ASP A 176 24.37 19.41 -1.33
N THR A 177 25.20 20.37 -1.75
CA THR A 177 26.32 20.11 -2.65
C THR A 177 27.36 19.20 -2.00
N ASN A 178 27.69 19.45 -0.73
CA ASN A 178 28.63 18.61 0.03
C ASN A 178 28.06 17.21 0.24
N VAL A 179 26.79 17.11 0.68
CA VAL A 179 26.11 15.82 0.87
C VAL A 179 26.06 14.99 -0.41
N ILE A 180 25.76 15.61 -1.56
CA ILE A 180 25.74 14.92 -2.86
C ILE A 180 27.13 14.34 -3.17
N SER A 181 28.19 15.10 -2.92
CA SER A 181 29.58 14.67 -3.15
C SER A 181 29.97 13.49 -2.26
N GLU A 182 29.60 13.52 -0.99
CA GLU A 182 29.86 12.44 -0.03
C GLU A 182 29.12 11.16 -0.43
N ILE A 183 27.83 11.26 -0.79
CA ILE A 183 27.04 10.11 -1.23
C ILE A 183 27.61 9.48 -2.51
N ARG A 184 28.07 10.29 -3.47
CA ARG A 184 28.72 9.80 -4.69
C ARG A 184 29.98 9.00 -4.39
N THR A 185 30.79 9.50 -3.47
CA THR A 185 32.02 8.83 -3.04
C THR A 185 31.70 7.46 -2.44
N GLU A 186 30.74 7.39 -1.52
CA GLU A 186 30.32 6.11 -0.92
C GLU A 186 29.69 5.15 -1.94
N LEU A 187 28.96 5.66 -2.94
CA LEU A 187 28.40 4.83 -4.02
C LEU A 187 29.49 4.25 -4.93
N CYS A 188 30.57 4.98 -5.21
CA CYS A 188 31.74 4.44 -5.92
C CYS A 188 32.34 3.24 -5.18
N ASP A 189 32.45 3.34 -3.84
CA ASP A 189 33.04 2.29 -3.02
C ASP A 189 32.12 1.07 -2.87
N LEU A 190 30.80 1.29 -2.88
CA LEU A 190 29.77 0.25 -2.79
C LEU A 190 29.47 -0.39 -4.15
N ASN A 191 30.40 -1.17 -4.70
CA ASN A 191 30.14 -1.96 -5.91
C ASN A 191 29.17 -3.12 -5.62
N VAL A 192 27.89 -2.99 -5.99
CA VAL A 192 26.83 -4.01 -5.82
C VAL A 192 25.82 -3.95 -6.97
N GLN A 193 25.41 -5.11 -7.49
CA GLN A 193 24.22 -5.20 -8.35
C GLN A 193 22.96 -5.22 -7.48
N ASN A 194 22.11 -4.21 -7.61
CA ASN A 194 20.89 -4.11 -6.82
C ASN A 194 19.65 -4.05 -7.75
N PRO A 195 18.59 -4.83 -7.44
CA PRO A 195 17.43 -5.03 -8.32
C PRO A 195 16.62 -3.75 -8.57
N PHE A 196 16.79 -2.71 -7.76
CA PHE A 196 16.07 -1.46 -7.86
C PHE A 196 16.57 -0.52 -8.96
N TYR A 197 17.65 -0.88 -9.66
CA TYR A 197 18.36 0.04 -10.56
C TYR A 197 18.41 -0.38 -12.02
N LEU A 198 18.64 0.59 -12.89
CA LEU A 198 19.03 0.33 -14.27
C LEU A 198 20.51 -0.07 -14.29
N ALA A 199 20.79 -1.37 -14.46
CA ALA A 199 22.16 -1.88 -14.53
C ALA A 199 22.94 -1.38 -15.77
N ASN A 200 22.26 -0.87 -16.80
CA ASN A 200 22.91 -0.48 -18.06
C ASN A 200 23.25 1.01 -18.10
N GLY A 201 24.53 1.31 -17.87
CA GLY A 201 25.20 2.53 -18.36
C GLY A 201 24.82 3.85 -17.71
N LYS A 202 24.22 3.82 -16.50
CA LYS A 202 23.91 5.02 -15.72
C LYS A 202 24.95 5.24 -14.61
N ASP A 203 25.48 6.45 -14.57
CA ASP A 203 26.54 6.91 -13.69
C ASP A 203 25.97 7.87 -12.65
N PHE A 204 26.05 7.50 -11.38
CA PHE A 204 25.60 8.35 -10.26
C PHE A 204 26.40 9.65 -10.14
N ASN A 205 27.56 9.76 -10.81
CA ASN A 205 28.33 11.00 -10.92
C ASN A 205 27.77 11.98 -11.96
N LYS A 206 26.89 11.53 -12.85
CA LYS A 206 26.26 12.40 -13.85
C LYS A 206 24.92 12.93 -13.36
N ASP A 207 24.87 14.22 -13.11
CA ASP A 207 23.68 14.98 -12.71
C ASP A 207 22.43 14.67 -13.56
N GLY A 208 22.59 14.61 -14.88
CA GLY A 208 21.50 14.31 -15.81
C GLY A 208 20.92 12.90 -15.68
N GLU A 209 21.65 11.98 -15.05
CA GLU A 209 21.27 10.58 -14.89
C GLU A 209 20.73 10.26 -13.50
N VAL A 210 20.91 11.15 -12.51
CA VAL A 210 20.45 10.97 -11.12
C VAL A 210 18.97 10.62 -11.06
N LYS A 211 18.13 11.28 -11.87
CA LYS A 211 16.67 11.05 -11.91
C LYS A 211 16.31 9.62 -12.34
N ASP A 212 17.12 9.00 -13.18
CA ASP A 212 16.84 7.70 -13.81
C ASP A 212 17.63 6.54 -13.19
N LEU A 213 18.37 6.77 -12.10
CA LEU A 213 19.17 5.71 -11.46
C LEU A 213 18.32 4.49 -11.05
N THR A 214 17.13 4.73 -10.48
CA THR A 214 16.19 3.67 -10.08
C THR A 214 15.24 3.34 -11.21
N LYS A 215 14.87 2.06 -11.31
CA LYS A 215 13.74 1.62 -12.12
C LYS A 215 12.48 2.39 -11.70
N SER A 216 11.58 2.62 -12.66
CA SER A 216 10.25 3.12 -12.34
C SER A 216 9.49 2.11 -11.49
N PHE A 217 8.56 2.58 -10.67
CA PHE A 217 7.69 1.70 -9.90
C PHE A 217 6.97 0.67 -10.80
N TYR A 218 6.49 1.10 -11.97
CA TYR A 218 5.86 0.21 -12.95
C TYR A 218 6.75 -0.96 -13.35
N LYS A 219 8.04 -0.70 -13.66
CA LYS A 219 8.98 -1.74 -14.04
C LYS A 219 9.25 -2.71 -12.88
N LEU A 220 9.42 -2.20 -11.67
CA LEU A 220 9.58 -3.05 -10.47
C LEU A 220 8.35 -3.92 -10.20
N PHE A 221 7.16 -3.35 -10.45
CA PHE A 221 5.89 -4.04 -10.32
C PHE A 221 5.74 -5.16 -11.35
N GLU A 222 6.03 -4.90 -12.63
CA GLU A 222 6.01 -5.93 -13.70
C GLU A 222 6.98 -7.08 -13.43
N GLU A 223 8.15 -6.81 -12.84
CA GLU A 223 9.12 -7.83 -12.46
C GLU A 223 8.63 -8.72 -11.30
N ALA A 224 7.95 -8.12 -10.31
CA ALA A 224 7.48 -8.80 -9.11
C ALA A 224 6.20 -9.61 -9.33
N ILE A 225 5.23 -9.04 -10.04
CA ILE A 225 3.87 -9.57 -10.22
C ILE A 225 3.82 -11.06 -10.61
N PRO A 226 4.55 -11.55 -11.63
CA PRO A 226 4.44 -12.93 -12.08
C PRO A 226 4.92 -13.96 -11.06
N GLN A 227 5.69 -13.50 -10.06
CA GLN A 227 6.33 -14.32 -9.05
C GLN A 227 5.60 -14.28 -7.71
N ILE A 228 4.55 -13.45 -7.60
CA ILE A 228 3.69 -13.35 -6.42
C ILE A 228 2.62 -14.44 -6.49
N ALA A 229 2.34 -15.08 -5.34
CA ALA A 229 1.30 -16.10 -5.24
C ALA A 229 -0.08 -15.60 -5.73
N ALA A 230 -0.91 -16.52 -6.21
CA ALA A 230 -2.17 -16.20 -6.90
C ALA A 230 -3.16 -15.35 -6.08
N ALA A 231 -3.25 -15.55 -4.77
CA ALA A 231 -4.18 -14.79 -3.93
C ALA A 231 -3.74 -13.32 -3.73
N PRO A 232 -2.49 -13.01 -3.32
CA PRO A 232 -1.99 -11.63 -3.29
C PRO A 232 -1.92 -10.97 -4.68
N HIS A 233 -1.68 -11.74 -5.75
CA HIS A 233 -1.58 -11.22 -7.12
C HIS A 233 -2.80 -10.39 -7.55
N VAL A 234 -4.01 -10.87 -7.24
CA VAL A 234 -5.25 -10.13 -7.53
C VAL A 234 -5.33 -8.81 -6.75
N ILE A 235 -4.97 -8.84 -5.47
CA ILE A 235 -5.06 -7.65 -4.60
C ILE A 235 -4.05 -6.59 -5.01
N VAL A 236 -2.87 -7.02 -5.41
CA VAL A 236 -1.79 -6.17 -5.90
C VAL A 236 -2.20 -5.54 -7.24
N GLY A 237 -2.82 -6.30 -8.15
CA GLY A 237 -3.34 -5.79 -9.42
C GLY A 237 -4.49 -4.81 -9.29
N GLU A 238 -5.48 -5.08 -8.45
CA GLU A 238 -6.57 -4.14 -8.18
C GLU A 238 -6.06 -2.85 -7.50
N SER A 239 -5.11 -2.98 -6.58
CA SER A 239 -4.47 -1.83 -5.93
C SER A 239 -3.67 -0.99 -6.93
N TYR A 240 -2.98 -1.63 -7.87
CA TYR A 240 -2.24 -0.93 -8.94
C TYR A 240 -3.17 -0.14 -9.85
N GLN A 241 -4.34 -0.67 -10.17
CA GLN A 241 -5.31 0.07 -10.97
C GLN A 241 -5.73 1.39 -10.30
N LEU A 242 -5.96 1.37 -8.98
CA LEU A 242 -6.25 2.58 -8.20
C LEU A 242 -5.03 3.50 -8.09
N TYR A 243 -3.83 2.94 -8.01
CA TYR A 243 -2.57 3.70 -8.04
C TYR A 243 -2.42 4.49 -9.35
N ALA A 244 -2.64 3.85 -10.50
CA ALA A 244 -2.51 4.47 -11.82
C ALA A 244 -3.47 5.67 -11.94
N GLU A 245 -4.72 5.47 -11.54
CA GLU A 245 -5.74 6.54 -11.47
C GLU A 245 -5.34 7.69 -10.53
N THR A 246 -4.61 7.40 -9.45
CA THR A 246 -4.19 8.43 -8.48
C THR A 246 -3.02 9.27 -9.00
N SER A 247 -2.12 8.68 -9.81
CA SER A 247 -0.93 9.38 -10.35
C SER A 247 -1.28 10.53 -11.29
N GLU A 248 -2.43 10.46 -11.96
CA GLU A 248 -2.97 11.54 -12.82
C GLU A 248 -3.66 12.66 -12.02
N VAL A 249 -4.00 12.42 -10.75
CA VAL A 249 -4.99 13.22 -9.99
C VAL A 249 -4.38 13.98 -8.79
N ILE A 250 -3.07 13.88 -8.55
CA ILE A 250 -2.39 14.64 -7.46
C ILE A 250 -2.49 16.17 -7.68
N HIS A 251 -2.72 16.60 -8.92
CA HIS A 251 -3.23 17.93 -9.21
C HIS A 251 -4.74 17.82 -9.37
N GLY A 252 -5.49 18.50 -8.50
CA GLY A 252 -6.95 18.47 -8.44
C GLY A 252 -7.66 19.06 -9.66
N TYR A 253 -7.36 18.57 -10.86
CA TYR A 253 -8.18 18.80 -12.03
C TYR A 253 -9.32 17.80 -12.07
N SER A 254 -10.50 18.37 -12.24
CA SER A 254 -11.82 17.79 -12.44
C SER A 254 -11.87 16.85 -13.66
N GLY A 255 -11.30 15.65 -13.54
CA GLY A 255 -11.34 14.64 -14.59
C GLY A 255 -11.04 13.19 -14.18
N GLY A 256 -10.50 12.93 -12.98
CA GLY A 256 -10.31 11.56 -12.50
C GLY A 256 -11.64 10.83 -12.26
N PRO A 257 -11.71 9.50 -12.42
CA PRO A 257 -12.96 8.74 -12.28
C PRO A 257 -13.62 9.07 -10.94
N ASN A 258 -14.82 9.64 -11.01
CA ASN A 258 -15.59 10.11 -9.87
C ASN A 258 -15.65 9.01 -8.81
N PHE A 259 -15.02 9.26 -7.64
CA PHE A 259 -15.32 8.49 -6.43
C PHE A 259 -16.83 8.56 -6.23
N ASN A 260 -17.49 7.42 -6.12
CA ASN A 260 -18.94 7.44 -6.02
C ASN A 260 -19.31 7.84 -4.59
N LEU A 261 -19.38 9.15 -4.45
CA LEU A 261 -19.81 9.91 -3.28
C LEU A 261 -21.09 9.33 -2.64
N GLN A 262 -22.00 8.69 -3.40
CA GLN A 262 -23.18 8.01 -2.84
C GLN A 262 -22.89 6.78 -1.97
N ASN A 263 -21.69 6.18 -2.03
CA ASN A 263 -21.28 5.01 -1.23
C ASN A 263 -19.88 5.19 -0.69
N TYR A 264 -19.61 6.43 -0.32
CA TYR A 264 -18.31 6.91 0.08
C TYR A 264 -17.67 5.98 1.13
N HIS A 265 -18.43 5.60 2.18
CA HIS A 265 -17.89 4.75 3.23
C HIS A 265 -17.49 3.35 2.74
N GLN A 266 -18.24 2.74 1.82
CA GLN A 266 -17.91 1.42 1.28
C GLN A 266 -16.62 1.45 0.45
N GLU A 267 -16.44 2.50 -0.36
CA GLU A 267 -15.23 2.65 -1.19
C GLU A 267 -13.98 2.86 -0.33
N ILE A 268 -14.06 3.75 0.68
CA ILE A 268 -12.96 3.95 1.64
C ILE A 268 -12.65 2.66 2.40
N LEU A 269 -13.68 1.94 2.84
CA LEU A 269 -13.52 0.67 3.53
C LEU A 269 -12.78 -0.35 2.64
N ALA A 270 -13.15 -0.44 1.36
CA ALA A 270 -12.49 -1.33 0.42
C ALA A 270 -11.01 -0.98 0.21
N ILE A 271 -10.68 0.32 0.11
CA ILE A 271 -9.28 0.79 0.01
C ILE A 271 -8.46 0.34 1.22
N TYR A 272 -8.92 0.61 2.44
CA TYR A 272 -8.18 0.21 3.65
C TYR A 272 -8.14 -1.31 3.85
N THR A 273 -9.09 -2.05 3.30
CA THR A 273 -9.01 -3.53 3.31
C THR A 273 -7.87 -4.03 2.44
N ARG A 274 -7.72 -3.46 1.23
CA ARG A 274 -6.60 -3.78 0.35
C ARG A 274 -5.28 -3.42 1.00
N ALA A 275 -5.19 -2.22 1.58
CA ALA A 275 -4.01 -1.78 2.32
C ALA A 275 -3.66 -2.74 3.46
N ALA A 276 -4.65 -3.24 4.21
CA ALA A 276 -4.44 -4.22 5.26
C ALA A 276 -3.88 -5.56 4.71
N VAL A 277 -4.45 -6.11 3.63
CA VAL A 277 -3.92 -7.33 3.00
C VAL A 277 -2.47 -7.15 2.53
N LEU A 278 -2.16 -6.02 1.90
CA LEU A 278 -0.78 -5.68 1.51
C LEU A 278 0.12 -5.54 2.73
N ALA A 279 -0.34 -4.87 3.79
CA ALA A 279 0.40 -4.67 5.04
C ALA A 279 0.79 -6.00 5.70
N SER A 280 -0.11 -6.99 5.71
CA SER A 280 0.24 -8.32 6.21
C SER A 280 1.39 -8.95 5.43
N ASN A 281 1.34 -8.86 4.09
CA ASN A 281 2.40 -9.42 3.26
C ASN A 281 3.72 -8.64 3.43
N ILE A 282 3.66 -7.31 3.57
CA ILE A 282 4.82 -6.49 3.92
C ILE A 282 5.41 -6.98 5.23
N LEU A 283 4.63 -7.15 6.29
CA LEU A 283 5.12 -7.65 7.59
C LEU A 283 5.83 -9.01 7.44
N LYS A 284 5.26 -9.94 6.66
CA LYS A 284 5.91 -11.23 6.35
C LYS A 284 7.25 -11.03 5.63
N HIS A 285 7.32 -10.11 4.65
CA HIS A 285 8.57 -9.79 3.95
C HIS A 285 9.60 -9.16 4.91
N LEU A 286 9.18 -8.24 5.76
CA LEU A 286 10.03 -7.58 6.75
C LEU A 286 10.62 -8.61 7.73
N VAL A 287 9.86 -9.62 8.16
CA VAL A 287 10.38 -10.71 9.00
C VAL A 287 11.51 -11.49 8.30
N ILE A 288 11.37 -11.77 6.99
CA ILE A 288 12.40 -12.47 6.19
C ILE A 288 13.63 -11.57 5.95
N ILE A 289 13.42 -10.26 5.74
CA ILE A 289 14.50 -9.29 5.55
C ILE A 289 15.31 -9.15 6.85
N GLY A 290 14.61 -9.04 7.98
CA GLY A 290 15.15 -8.87 9.34
C GLY A 290 15.57 -10.15 10.06
N GLU A 291 15.69 -11.27 9.35
CA GLU A 291 16.13 -12.53 9.94
C GLU A 291 17.49 -12.35 10.65
N GLY A 292 17.57 -12.80 11.91
CA GLY A 292 18.77 -12.64 12.76
C GLY A 292 18.84 -11.32 13.54
N ILE A 293 18.01 -10.33 13.18
CA ILE A 293 17.93 -9.03 13.86
C ILE A 293 16.67 -8.94 14.74
N ILE A 294 15.57 -9.52 14.30
CA ILE A 294 14.33 -9.59 15.09
C ILE A 294 14.51 -10.62 16.22
N LYS A 295 14.66 -10.15 17.46
CA LYS A 295 15.00 -11.00 18.62
C LYS A 295 13.83 -11.86 19.11
N ASN A 296 12.60 -11.43 18.88
CA ASN A 296 11.41 -12.07 19.43
C ASN A 296 10.85 -13.16 18.48
N ASN A 297 10.98 -14.43 18.86
CA ASN A 297 10.47 -15.57 18.09
C ASN A 297 8.94 -15.58 17.99
N ASP A 298 8.24 -15.24 19.08
CA ASP A 298 6.78 -15.26 19.12
C ASP A 298 6.18 -14.25 18.13
N ILE A 299 6.81 -13.08 17.97
CA ILE A 299 6.40 -12.07 16.98
C ILE A 299 6.60 -12.60 15.56
N ARG A 300 7.73 -13.26 15.28
CA ARG A 300 7.99 -13.87 13.98
C ARG A 300 6.95 -14.94 13.64
N GLU A 301 6.67 -15.83 14.59
CA GLU A 301 5.65 -16.87 14.43
C GLU A 301 4.23 -16.29 14.29
N ALA A 302 3.92 -15.21 15.03
CA ALA A 302 2.61 -14.55 14.94
C ALA A 302 2.38 -13.91 13.57
N ILE A 303 3.41 -13.25 13.01
CA ILE A 303 3.36 -12.65 11.67
C ILE A 303 3.27 -13.73 10.58
N ASP A 304 4.04 -14.81 10.70
CA ASP A 304 3.99 -15.94 9.77
C ASP A 304 2.61 -16.64 9.78
N GLY A 305 1.98 -16.71 10.95
CA GLY A 305 0.64 -17.26 11.13
C GLY A 305 -0.52 -16.44 10.52
N LEU A 306 -0.27 -15.22 9.99
CA LEU A 306 -1.30 -14.37 9.40
C LEU A 306 -1.86 -14.99 8.10
N ARG A 307 -3.07 -15.55 8.17
CA ARG A 307 -3.82 -16.07 7.01
C ARG A 307 -4.69 -15.01 6.35
N THR A 308 -4.06 -14.06 5.67
CA THR A 308 -4.72 -12.81 5.29
C THR A 308 -4.38 -12.37 3.87
N ASP A 309 -4.16 -13.35 3.00
CA ASP A 309 -3.68 -13.17 1.64
C ASP A 309 -4.82 -12.87 0.63
N SER A 310 -6.05 -12.74 1.10
CA SER A 310 -7.26 -12.50 0.28
C SER A 310 -8.18 -11.45 0.91
N LEU A 311 -8.96 -10.76 0.06
CA LEU A 311 -10.04 -9.90 0.54
C LEU A 311 -11.12 -10.72 1.28
N PRO A 312 -11.81 -10.10 2.26
CA PRO A 312 -13.06 -10.61 2.79
C PRO A 312 -14.06 -10.96 1.66
N GLN A 313 -14.76 -12.10 1.77
CA GLN A 313 -15.66 -12.59 0.71
C GLN A 313 -16.77 -11.60 0.34
N ASN A 314 -17.24 -10.81 1.30
CA ASN A 314 -18.24 -9.76 1.09
C ASN A 314 -17.75 -8.58 0.23
N LEU A 315 -16.46 -8.52 -0.07
CA LEU A 315 -15.83 -7.53 -0.95
C LEU A 315 -15.34 -8.16 -2.28
N SER A 316 -15.70 -9.42 -2.54
CA SER A 316 -15.36 -10.14 -3.78
C SER A 316 -16.61 -10.53 -4.57
N LEU A 317 -16.49 -10.55 -5.89
CA LEU A 317 -17.53 -11.04 -6.80
C LEU A 317 -17.10 -12.35 -7.46
N GLY A 318 -18.04 -13.30 -7.54
CA GLY A 318 -17.93 -14.56 -8.27
C GLY A 318 -18.83 -14.58 -9.51
N VAL A 319 -18.59 -15.56 -10.40
CA VAL A 319 -19.54 -15.87 -11.48
C VAL A 319 -20.86 -16.35 -10.86
N GLY A 320 -21.99 -15.87 -11.37
CA GLY A 320 -23.33 -16.10 -10.83
C GLY A 320 -23.77 -15.10 -9.76
N ASP A 321 -22.88 -14.23 -9.28
CA ASP A 321 -23.28 -13.18 -8.34
C ASP A 321 -24.20 -12.17 -9.03
N LYS A 322 -25.37 -11.91 -8.42
CA LYS A 322 -26.25 -10.81 -8.80
C LYS A 322 -25.63 -9.50 -8.37
N VAL A 323 -25.59 -8.55 -9.29
CA VAL A 323 -24.96 -7.24 -9.09
C VAL A 323 -25.85 -6.14 -9.64
N MET A 324 -25.69 -4.94 -9.09
CA MET A 324 -26.13 -3.72 -9.75
C MET A 324 -24.95 -3.09 -10.48
N VAL A 325 -25.08 -2.93 -11.79
CA VAL A 325 -24.13 -2.18 -12.62
C VAL A 325 -24.39 -0.69 -12.42
N LEU A 326 -23.36 0.04 -12.00
CA LEU A 326 -23.43 1.46 -11.66
C LEU A 326 -24.59 1.77 -10.68
N LYS A 327 -24.99 0.78 -9.88
CA LYS A 327 -26.17 0.81 -9.00
C LYS A 327 -27.53 1.09 -9.67
N GLN A 328 -27.60 1.05 -11.00
CA GLN A 328 -28.80 1.39 -11.76
C GLN A 328 -29.49 0.16 -12.36
N VAL A 329 -28.70 -0.79 -12.86
CA VAL A 329 -29.24 -1.90 -13.64
C VAL A 329 -28.84 -3.21 -12.99
N ARG A 330 -29.84 -4.09 -12.75
CA ARG A 330 -29.59 -5.46 -12.28
C ARG A 330 -28.93 -6.28 -13.38
N ALA A 331 -27.91 -7.02 -12.99
CA ALA A 331 -27.19 -7.92 -13.87
C ALA A 331 -26.62 -9.10 -13.07
N GLU A 332 -26.15 -10.09 -13.79
CA GLU A 332 -25.45 -11.25 -13.25
C GLU A 332 -24.02 -11.28 -13.79
N VAL A 333 -23.04 -11.53 -12.92
CA VAL A 333 -21.65 -11.74 -13.36
C VAL A 333 -21.57 -13.07 -14.12
N THR A 334 -21.20 -13.03 -15.39
CA THR A 334 -21.12 -14.21 -16.27
C THR A 334 -19.69 -14.67 -16.53
N GLU A 335 -18.72 -13.76 -16.43
CA GLU A 335 -17.32 -14.06 -16.67
C GLU A 335 -16.43 -13.16 -15.82
N ILE A 336 -15.25 -13.65 -15.45
CA ILE A 336 -14.23 -12.86 -14.76
C ILE A 336 -12.92 -13.03 -15.52
N SER A 337 -12.38 -11.92 -16.00
CA SER A 337 -11.06 -11.85 -16.64
C SER A 337 -10.05 -11.26 -15.68
N VAL A 338 -8.87 -11.88 -15.59
CA VAL A 338 -7.74 -11.41 -14.79
C VAL A 338 -6.59 -11.06 -15.74
N SER A 339 -6.11 -9.82 -15.68
CA SER A 339 -4.96 -9.39 -16.48
C SER A 339 -3.66 -10.04 -16.00
N LYS A 340 -2.60 -9.96 -16.81
CA LYS A 340 -1.24 -10.35 -16.39
C LYS A 340 -0.79 -9.65 -15.10
N CYS A 341 -1.26 -8.42 -14.90
CA CYS A 341 -0.99 -7.60 -13.73
C CYS A 341 -1.90 -7.90 -12.53
N GLY A 342 -2.80 -8.88 -12.62
CA GLY A 342 -3.74 -9.24 -11.54
C GLY A 342 -5.00 -8.38 -11.48
N CYS A 343 -5.21 -7.46 -12.44
CA CYS A 343 -6.40 -6.61 -12.47
C CYS A 343 -7.62 -7.41 -12.94
N LYS A 344 -8.72 -7.36 -12.18
CA LYS A 344 -9.97 -8.05 -12.53
C LYS A 344 -10.92 -7.16 -13.33
N LYS A 345 -11.53 -7.75 -14.36
CA LYS A 345 -12.73 -7.24 -15.02
C LYS A 345 -13.83 -8.30 -14.96
N TYR A 346 -15.05 -7.84 -14.84
CA TYR A 346 -16.23 -8.67 -14.64
C TYR A 346 -17.15 -8.44 -15.84
N LYS A 347 -17.45 -9.52 -16.56
CA LYS A 347 -18.47 -9.49 -17.61
C LYS A 347 -19.82 -9.68 -16.96
N VAL A 348 -20.78 -8.82 -17.29
CA VAL A 348 -22.14 -8.90 -16.74
C VAL A 348 -23.17 -9.11 -17.83
N LYS A 349 -24.25 -9.80 -17.47
CA LYS A 349 -25.43 -9.97 -18.30
C LYS A 349 -26.60 -9.31 -17.59
N TYR A 350 -27.22 -8.34 -18.25
CA TYR A 350 -28.34 -7.59 -17.65
C TYR A 350 -29.59 -8.45 -17.50
N ASP A 351 -30.26 -8.31 -16.36
CA ASP A 351 -31.49 -9.06 -16.04
C ASP A 351 -32.72 -8.47 -16.74
N ASP A 352 -32.72 -7.16 -17.00
CA ASP A 352 -33.88 -6.43 -17.51
C ASP A 352 -33.81 -6.30 -19.06
N LYS A 353 -34.65 -7.07 -19.77
CA LYS A 353 -34.88 -6.97 -21.21
C LYS A 353 -36.02 -6.00 -21.54
N ARG A 354 -36.06 -4.80 -20.95
CA ARG A 354 -36.98 -3.75 -21.44
C ARG A 354 -36.45 -3.29 -22.80
N GLY A 355 -37.13 -3.74 -23.84
CA GLY A 355 -36.64 -3.84 -25.23
C GLY A 355 -36.40 -2.55 -25.99
N ASP A 356 -35.79 -1.51 -25.40
CA ASP A 356 -35.48 -0.30 -26.18
C ASP A 356 -34.30 0.54 -25.64
N TRP A 357 -33.28 -0.11 -25.08
CA TRP A 357 -32.08 0.57 -24.55
C TRP A 357 -30.80 0.16 -25.31
N ASN A 358 -30.93 -0.13 -26.61
CA ASN A 358 -29.80 -0.45 -27.50
C ASN A 358 -28.74 0.66 -27.58
N TRP A 359 -29.03 1.87 -27.06
CA TRP A 359 -28.13 3.03 -27.10
C TRP A 359 -27.30 3.26 -25.83
N SER A 360 -27.57 2.59 -24.71
CA SER A 360 -26.94 2.97 -23.42
C SER A 360 -25.94 1.97 -22.83
N PHE A 361 -25.93 0.69 -23.19
CA PHE A 361 -24.99 -0.27 -22.57
C PHE A 361 -24.41 -1.31 -23.54
N GLY A 362 -23.63 -0.87 -24.52
CA GLY A 362 -22.72 -1.76 -25.29
C GLY A 362 -21.50 -2.24 -24.49
N ARG A 363 -21.33 -1.76 -23.25
CA ARG A 363 -20.22 -2.14 -22.36
C ARG A 363 -20.64 -3.36 -21.53
N GLU A 364 -20.00 -4.49 -21.77
CA GLU A 364 -20.25 -5.73 -21.01
C GLU A 364 -19.25 -5.95 -19.86
N TRP A 365 -18.09 -5.28 -19.93
CA TRP A 365 -16.97 -5.47 -19.00
C TRP A 365 -16.83 -4.31 -18.02
N PHE A 366 -16.86 -4.64 -16.73
CA PHE A 366 -16.88 -3.70 -15.62
C PHE A 366 -15.76 -3.95 -14.63
N LEU A 367 -15.40 -2.90 -13.90
CA LEU A 367 -14.48 -3.00 -12.77
C LEU A 367 -15.26 -3.29 -11.50
N LEU A 368 -14.60 -3.81 -10.46
CA LEU A 368 -15.27 -4.08 -9.18
C LEU A 368 -15.96 -2.83 -8.61
N LYS A 369 -15.39 -1.63 -8.79
CA LYS A 369 -15.98 -0.35 -8.36
C LYS A 369 -17.29 0.00 -9.08
N ASP A 370 -17.48 -0.53 -10.29
CA ASP A 370 -18.68 -0.27 -11.10
C ASP A 370 -19.82 -1.23 -10.72
N LEU A 371 -19.56 -2.22 -9.86
CA LEU A 371 -20.47 -3.29 -9.51
C LEU A 371 -20.77 -3.28 -8.01
N THR A 372 -22.00 -3.64 -7.66
CA THR A 372 -22.39 -3.81 -6.24
C THR A 372 -23.15 -5.09 -6.10
N LYS A 373 -22.64 -6.01 -5.27
CA LYS A 373 -23.31 -7.27 -4.99
C LYS A 373 -24.70 -7.00 -4.42
N VAL A 374 -25.71 -7.64 -5.00
CA VAL A 374 -27.07 -7.67 -4.48
C VAL A 374 -27.14 -8.90 -3.59
N SER A 375 -27.42 -8.70 -2.30
CA SER A 375 -27.75 -9.81 -1.41
C SER A 375 -29.04 -10.47 -1.89
N ASP A 376 -29.04 -11.80 -1.97
CA ASP A 376 -30.23 -12.58 -2.31
C ASP A 376 -31.42 -12.31 -1.39
#